data_AF-A0A927H2R9-F1
#
_entry.id   AF-A0A927H2R9-F1
#
_cell.length_a   1.000
_cell.length_b   1.000
_cell.length_c   1.000
_cell.angle_alpha   90.00
_cell.angle_beta   90.00
_cell.angle_gamma   90.00
#
_symmetry.space_group_name_H-M   'P 1'
#
loop_
_entity.id
_entity.type
_entity.pdbx_description
1 polymer ?
#
loop_
_entity_poly.entity_id
_entity_poly.type
_entity_poly.pdbx_seq_one_letter_code
_entity_poly.pdbx_strand_id
1 'polypeptide(L)'
;MQERISITNCCNVDIPFIPVEGANHGTILREPSDERGEPVPDYYVQLEGRRHHGGSEELQYFDVDMHAYSGDTSLRNFHVNLEELKPGSLQSLILRVIASSGSSFVTYHGISGDTNGGQQPYDADGTWHAALDLSPLLGDTEVKFFHPFTTTLVELRLNREPLPLTGPNKVCWFDQA
;
A
#
# COMPACT_ATOMS: atom_id res chain seq x y z
N MET A 1 -2.50 13.06 16.42
CA MET A 1 -2.62 12.79 14.97
C MET A 1 -1.88 11.47 14.76
N GLN A 2 -2.61 10.39 14.46
CA GLN A 2 -2.01 9.06 14.31
C GLN A 2 -1.39 8.97 12.91
N GLU A 3 -0.17 8.45 12.82
CA GLU A 3 0.53 8.22 11.57
C GLU A 3 -0.23 7.14 10.78
N ARG A 4 -0.74 7.52 9.60
CA ARG A 4 -1.60 6.66 8.75
C ARG A 4 -0.79 5.81 7.76
N ILE A 5 0.47 6.19 7.53
CA ILE A 5 1.44 5.48 6.70
C ILE A 5 2.78 5.58 7.40
N SER A 6 3.45 4.43 7.55
CA SER A 6 4.84 4.38 7.99
C SER A 6 5.65 3.60 6.96
N ILE A 7 6.83 4.12 6.61
CA ILE A 7 7.77 3.47 5.71
C ILE A 7 9.11 3.40 6.42
N THR A 8 9.62 2.19 6.62
CA THR A 8 10.83 1.95 7.41
C THR A 8 11.67 0.83 6.80
N ASN A 9 12.96 0.77 7.12
CA ASN A 9 13.77 -0.38 6.79
C ASN A 9 13.30 -1.58 7.64
N CYS A 10 13.02 -2.71 7.01
CA CYS A 10 12.54 -3.88 7.72
C CYS A 10 13.70 -4.59 8.43
N CYS A 11 13.58 -4.78 9.75
CA CYS A 11 14.49 -5.58 10.57
C CYS A 11 13.84 -6.89 11.07
N ASN A 12 12.63 -7.21 10.61
CA ASN A 12 11.88 -8.33 11.16
C ASN A 12 12.43 -9.66 10.64
N VAL A 13 13.14 -10.38 11.50
CA VAL A 13 13.74 -11.70 11.24
C VAL A 13 12.71 -12.83 11.16
N ASP A 14 11.47 -12.59 11.60
CA ASP A 14 10.40 -13.61 11.61
C ASP A 14 9.63 -13.68 10.27
N ILE A 15 9.89 -12.76 9.35
CA ILE A 15 9.26 -12.78 8.02
C ILE A 15 10.17 -13.58 7.08
N PRO A 16 9.67 -14.64 6.43
CA PRO A 16 10.49 -15.45 5.54
C PRO A 16 10.98 -14.60 4.38
N PHE A 17 12.29 -14.36 4.33
CA PHE A 17 12.96 -13.90 3.12
C PHE A 17 13.10 -15.09 2.19
N ILE A 18 12.27 -15.14 1.15
CA ILE A 18 12.35 -16.15 0.10
C ILE A 18 13.18 -15.55 -1.03
N PRO A 19 14.37 -16.09 -1.35
CA PRO A 19 15.10 -15.66 -2.53
C PRO A 19 14.31 -16.04 -3.78
N VAL A 20 14.00 -15.04 -4.60
CA VAL A 20 13.36 -15.22 -5.91
C VAL A 20 14.41 -14.93 -6.98
N GLU A 21 14.55 -15.82 -7.96
CA GLU A 21 15.51 -15.64 -9.04
C GLU A 21 15.22 -14.33 -9.80
N GLY A 22 16.26 -13.54 -10.03
CA GLY A 22 16.14 -12.22 -10.64
C GLY A 22 15.69 -11.10 -9.70
N ALA A 23 15.10 -11.39 -8.53
CA ALA A 23 14.78 -10.36 -7.55
C ALA A 23 15.98 -10.07 -6.63
N ASN A 24 16.29 -8.79 -6.43
CA ASN A 24 17.39 -8.34 -5.57
C ASN A 24 16.96 -7.29 -4.54
N HIS A 25 15.65 -7.06 -4.42
CA HIS A 25 15.02 -6.22 -3.40
C HIS A 25 13.65 -6.78 -3.03
N GLY A 26 13.28 -6.69 -1.75
CA GLY A 26 11.95 -7.07 -1.28
C GLY A 26 11.20 -5.86 -0.72
N THR A 27 9.88 -5.82 -0.90
CA THR A 27 9.01 -4.85 -0.26
C THR A 27 7.94 -5.60 0.50
N ILE A 28 7.87 -5.38 1.81
CA ILE A 28 6.83 -5.96 2.65
C ILE A 28 5.75 -4.91 2.86
N LEU A 29 4.53 -5.22 2.46
CA LEU A 29 3.35 -4.52 2.97
C LEU A 29 2.88 -5.25 4.21
N ARG A 30 3.01 -4.61 5.37
CA ARG A 30 2.61 -5.18 6.65
C ARG A 30 1.28 -4.59 7.07
N GLU A 31 0.31 -5.49 7.30
CA GLU A 31 -0.95 -5.26 7.98
C GLU A 31 -1.60 -3.95 7.52
N PRO A 32 -2.04 -3.83 6.25
CA PRO A 32 -3.09 -2.88 5.98
C PRO A 32 -4.21 -3.22 6.96
N SER A 33 -4.40 -2.34 7.94
CA SER A 33 -5.27 -2.56 9.10
C SER A 33 -6.23 -1.41 9.21
N ASP A 34 -7.44 -1.70 9.67
CA ASP A 34 -8.38 -0.64 9.98
C ASP A 34 -8.03 0.05 11.32
N GLU A 35 -8.79 1.07 11.70
CA GLU A 35 -8.55 1.85 12.91
C GLU A 35 -8.74 1.04 14.21
N ARG A 36 -9.29 -0.16 14.11
CA ARG A 36 -9.55 -1.10 15.21
C ARG A 36 -8.45 -2.15 15.32
N GLY A 37 -7.49 -2.15 14.39
CA GLY A 37 -6.44 -3.16 14.29
C GLY A 37 -6.91 -4.44 13.60
N GLU A 38 -8.06 -4.41 12.92
CA GLU A 38 -8.50 -5.56 12.13
C GLU A 38 -7.81 -5.56 10.75
N PRO A 39 -7.43 -6.73 10.22
CA PRO A 39 -6.75 -6.81 8.94
C PRO A 39 -7.67 -6.40 7.78
N VAL A 40 -7.08 -5.83 6.73
CA VAL A 40 -7.71 -5.56 5.44
C VAL A 40 -7.33 -6.71 4.49
N PRO A 41 -8.20 -7.72 4.31
CA PRO A 41 -7.82 -8.95 3.60
C PRO A 41 -7.80 -8.79 2.09
N ASP A 42 -8.66 -7.92 1.56
CA ASP A 42 -8.84 -7.71 0.12
C ASP A 42 -8.30 -6.34 -0.27
N TYR A 43 -7.09 -6.35 -0.82
CA TYR A 43 -6.46 -5.16 -1.35
C TYR A 43 -5.52 -5.52 -2.50
N TYR A 44 -5.31 -4.54 -3.36
CA TYR A 44 -4.40 -4.57 -4.49
C TYR A 44 -3.47 -3.35 -4.40
N VAL A 45 -2.19 -3.57 -4.71
CA VAL A 45 -1.19 -2.51 -4.77
C VAL A 45 -0.47 -2.53 -6.11
N GLN A 46 -0.15 -1.35 -6.60
CA GLN A 46 0.56 -1.18 -7.86
C GLN A 46 1.51 0.02 -7.76
N LEU A 47 2.72 -0.13 -8.31
CA LEU A 47 3.63 1.00 -8.44
C LEU A 47 3.56 1.60 -9.85
N GLU A 48 3.47 2.92 -9.92
CA GLU A 48 3.61 3.69 -11.14
C GLU A 48 4.85 4.58 -11.05
N GLY A 49 5.60 4.66 -12.14
CA GLY A 49 6.79 5.47 -12.23
C GLY A 49 6.76 6.36 -13.46
N ARG A 50 7.40 7.52 -13.37
CA ARG A 50 7.73 8.34 -14.54
C ARG A 50 9.23 8.39 -14.70
N ARG A 51 9.77 8.11 -15.88
CA ARG A 51 11.22 8.19 -16.13
C ARG A 51 11.65 9.58 -16.60
N HIS A 52 12.92 9.95 -16.35
CA HIS A 52 13.50 11.22 -16.80
C HIS A 52 13.34 11.51 -18.30
N HIS A 53 13.34 10.46 -19.13
CA HIS A 53 13.19 10.55 -20.59
C HIS A 53 12.04 9.69 -21.12
N GLY A 54 11.03 9.42 -20.29
CA GLY A 54 9.91 8.53 -20.64
C GLY A 54 8.55 9.06 -20.20
N GLY A 55 7.50 8.30 -20.57
CA GLY A 55 6.14 8.52 -20.09
C GLY A 55 5.94 8.01 -18.66
N SER A 56 4.72 8.19 -18.13
CA SER A 56 4.26 7.45 -16.96
C SER A 56 4.02 6.00 -17.37
N GLU A 57 4.46 5.06 -16.55
CA GLU A 57 4.28 3.63 -16.78
C GLU A 57 3.96 2.91 -15.47
N GLU A 58 3.25 1.80 -15.59
CA GLU A 58 3.18 0.81 -14.53
C GLU A 58 4.53 0.11 -14.41
N LEU A 59 5.04 -0.01 -13.19
CA LEU A 59 6.29 -0.69 -12.92
C LEU A 59 6.02 -2.19 -12.84
N GLN A 60 5.89 -2.84 -13.99
CA GLN A 60 5.52 -4.27 -14.13
C GLN A 60 6.49 -5.25 -13.42
N TYR A 61 7.68 -4.80 -13.03
CA TYR A 61 8.63 -5.57 -12.22
C TYR A 61 8.39 -5.44 -10.71
N PHE A 62 7.33 -4.75 -10.33
CA PHE A 62 6.73 -4.81 -9.00
C PHE A 62 5.73 -5.97 -9.03
N ASP A 63 5.93 -6.94 -8.13
CA ASP A 63 5.15 -8.19 -8.05
C ASP A 63 5.60 -9.32 -9.00
N VAL A 64 6.92 -9.46 -9.23
CA VAL A 64 7.47 -10.65 -9.93
C VAL A 64 7.11 -11.94 -9.19
N ASP A 65 6.97 -11.86 -7.86
CA ASP A 65 6.38 -12.91 -7.04
C ASP A 65 5.70 -12.28 -5.82
N MET A 66 4.44 -12.68 -5.59
CA MET A 66 3.62 -12.27 -4.47
C MET A 66 3.49 -13.43 -3.49
N HIS A 67 3.92 -13.22 -2.25
CA HIS A 67 3.71 -14.21 -1.19
C HIS A 67 2.85 -13.63 -0.09
N ALA A 68 1.64 -14.18 0.06
CA ALA A 68 0.81 -13.95 1.23
C ALA A 68 1.34 -14.79 2.40
N TYR A 69 1.43 -14.20 3.59
CA TYR A 69 1.80 -14.96 4.77
C TYR A 69 0.64 -15.88 5.20
N SER A 70 0.93 -17.17 5.38
CA SER A 70 -0.12 -18.16 5.69
C SER A 70 -0.85 -17.91 7.03
N GLY A 71 -0.20 -17.25 7.99
CA GLY A 71 -0.81 -16.87 9.27
C GLY A 71 -1.66 -15.60 9.20
N ASP A 72 -1.43 -14.73 8.20
CA ASP A 72 -2.14 -13.48 7.98
C ASP A 72 -2.02 -13.06 6.51
N THR A 73 -3.11 -13.22 5.77
CA THR A 73 -3.16 -12.93 4.32
C THR A 73 -3.14 -11.43 4.00
N SER A 74 -3.22 -10.56 5.00
CA SER A 74 -3.01 -9.12 4.82
C SER A 74 -1.53 -8.77 4.69
N LEU A 75 -0.62 -9.66 5.11
CA LEU A 75 0.82 -9.51 4.87
C LEU A 75 1.15 -9.98 3.47
N ARG A 76 1.77 -9.11 2.67
CA ARG A 76 2.29 -9.47 1.36
C ARG A 76 3.74 -9.03 1.22
N ASN A 77 4.56 -9.93 0.70
CA ASN A 77 5.91 -9.62 0.26
C ASN A 77 5.93 -9.55 -1.26
N PHE A 78 6.44 -8.43 -1.77
CA PHE A 78 6.61 -8.13 -3.19
C PHE A 78 8.09 -8.19 -3.51
N HIS A 79 8.46 -9.07 -4.42
CA HIS A 79 9.83 -9.19 -4.89
C HIS A 79 10.06 -8.31 -6.12
N VAL A 80 11.16 -7.55 -6.11
CA VAL A 80 11.48 -6.55 -7.13
C VAL A 80 12.89 -6.78 -7.67
N ASN A 81 13.02 -6.76 -9.00
CA ASN A 81 14.29 -6.76 -9.69
C ASN A 81 14.75 -5.31 -9.96
N LEU A 82 15.70 -4.80 -9.16
CA LEU A 82 16.21 -3.43 -9.31
C LEU A 82 17.08 -3.23 -10.55
N GLU A 83 17.68 -4.30 -11.11
CA GLU A 83 18.48 -4.21 -12.34
C GLU A 83 17.59 -3.94 -13.55
N GLU A 84 16.41 -4.56 -13.59
CA GLU A 84 15.39 -4.32 -14.61
C GLU A 84 14.61 -3.03 -14.35
N LEU A 85 14.22 -2.77 -13.09
CA LEU A 85 13.45 -1.59 -12.70
C LEU A 85 14.21 -0.28 -12.94
N LYS A 86 15.54 -0.29 -12.70
CA LYS A 86 16.44 0.88 -12.83
C LYS A 86 15.91 2.11 -12.08
N PRO A 87 15.79 2.05 -10.74
CA PRO A 87 15.16 3.10 -9.95
C PRO A 87 15.83 4.47 -10.10
N GLY A 88 17.14 4.53 -10.34
CA GLY A 88 17.85 5.79 -10.60
C GLY A 88 17.45 6.52 -11.89
N SER A 89 16.61 5.91 -12.74
CA SER A 89 16.03 6.57 -13.92
C SER A 89 14.62 7.14 -13.67
N LEU A 90 14.04 6.86 -12.50
CA LEU A 90 12.71 7.34 -12.10
C LEU A 90 12.79 8.79 -11.60
N GLN A 91 11.92 9.63 -12.14
CA GLN A 91 11.67 10.99 -11.69
C GLN A 91 10.56 11.05 -10.62
N SER A 92 9.57 10.15 -10.71
CA SER A 92 8.49 10.04 -9.73
C SER A 92 8.13 8.59 -9.48
N LEU A 93 7.58 8.33 -8.29
CA LEU A 93 7.09 7.03 -7.87
C LEU A 93 5.77 7.20 -7.12
N ILE A 94 4.73 6.53 -7.59
CA ILE A 94 3.40 6.53 -6.97
C ILE A 94 3.05 5.09 -6.59
N LEU A 95 2.58 4.89 -5.36
CA LEU A 95 1.95 3.64 -4.93
C LEU A 95 0.44 3.79 -5.00
N ARG A 96 -0.21 3.06 -5.90
CA ARG A 96 -1.66 2.90 -5.92
C ARG A 96 -2.07 1.81 -4.96
N VAL A 97 -3.12 2.08 -4.20
CA VAL A 97 -3.75 1.12 -3.30
C VAL A 97 -5.23 1.07 -3.63
N ILE A 98 -5.76 -0.13 -3.79
CA ILE A 98 -7.19 -0.41 -3.92
C ILE A 98 -7.54 -1.36 -2.79
N ALA A 99 -8.57 -1.07 -2.01
CA ALA A 99 -8.97 -1.91 -0.88
C ALA A 99 -10.48 -2.08 -0.83
N SER A 100 -10.92 -3.31 -0.56
CA SER A 100 -12.34 -3.65 -0.48
C SER A 100 -12.68 -4.25 0.88
N SER A 101 -13.80 -3.83 1.46
CA SER A 101 -14.35 -4.45 2.66
C SER A 101 -15.15 -5.73 2.34
N GLY A 102 -15.36 -6.02 1.04
CA GLY A 102 -16.29 -7.04 0.56
C GLY A 102 -17.77 -6.64 0.70
N SER A 103 -18.08 -5.37 1.02
CA SER A 103 -19.43 -4.87 1.23
C SER A 103 -19.64 -3.49 0.63
N SER A 104 -20.77 -3.29 -0.06
CA SER A 104 -21.20 -1.98 -0.55
C SER A 104 -21.72 -1.04 0.55
N PHE A 105 -21.80 -1.51 1.80
CA PHE A 105 -22.25 -0.71 2.94
C PHE A 105 -21.10 -0.16 3.78
N VAL A 106 -19.88 -0.62 3.54
CA VAL A 106 -18.70 -0.24 4.33
C VAL A 106 -17.53 -0.04 3.38
N THR A 107 -16.81 1.05 3.53
CA THR A 107 -15.60 1.32 2.76
C THR A 107 -14.42 1.61 3.66
N TYR A 108 -13.24 1.69 3.07
CA TYR A 108 -12.07 2.23 3.73
C TYR A 108 -11.92 3.72 3.41
N HIS A 109 -11.27 4.44 4.31
CA HIS A 109 -10.97 5.85 4.17
C HIS A 109 -9.60 6.13 4.79
N GLY A 110 -8.71 6.79 4.07
CA GLY A 110 -7.32 6.97 4.49
C GLY A 110 -6.67 8.19 3.84
N ILE A 111 -5.37 8.08 3.59
CA ILE A 111 -4.62 9.10 2.85
C ILE A 111 -4.97 8.97 1.37
N SER A 112 -5.69 9.96 0.83
CA SER A 112 -5.94 10.10 -0.60
C SER A 112 -4.95 11.10 -1.19
N GLY A 113 -4.00 10.65 -2.01
CA GLY A 113 -3.20 11.56 -2.83
C GLY A 113 -4.06 12.21 -3.90
N ASP A 114 -3.80 13.51 -4.09
CA ASP A 114 -4.41 14.48 -5.01
C ASP A 114 -5.49 13.92 -5.96
N THR A 115 -6.71 13.72 -5.43
CA THR A 115 -7.90 13.60 -6.26
C THR A 115 -8.16 14.98 -6.85
N ASN A 116 -7.52 15.29 -7.98
CA ASN A 116 -7.90 16.42 -8.81
C ASN A 116 -9.41 16.30 -9.11
N GLY A 117 -10.25 17.10 -8.42
CA GLY A 117 -11.65 17.30 -8.78
C GLY A 117 -12.74 16.64 -7.95
N GLY A 118 -12.57 16.41 -6.64
CA GLY A 118 -13.71 16.10 -5.75
C GLY A 118 -14.41 14.76 -6.02
N GLN A 119 -13.72 13.84 -6.70
CA GLN A 119 -14.20 12.49 -6.92
C GLN A 119 -14.12 11.71 -5.60
N GLN A 120 -15.23 11.05 -5.23
CA GLN A 120 -15.27 10.16 -4.06
C GLN A 120 -14.14 9.13 -4.22
N PRO A 121 -13.32 8.87 -3.17
CA PRO A 121 -12.21 7.94 -3.24
C PRO A 121 -12.68 6.48 -3.23
N TYR A 122 -13.96 6.23 -3.51
CA TYR A 122 -14.54 4.89 -3.55
C TYR A 122 -15.55 4.76 -4.69
N ASP A 123 -15.68 3.56 -5.22
CA ASP A 123 -16.65 3.22 -6.27
C ASP A 123 -18.03 2.84 -5.70
N ALA A 124 -18.97 2.49 -6.59
CA ALA A 124 -20.33 2.10 -6.21
C ALA A 124 -20.38 0.79 -5.39
N ASP A 125 -19.35 -0.03 -5.47
CA ASP A 125 -19.25 -1.31 -4.76
C ASP A 125 -18.58 -1.13 -3.38
N GLY A 126 -18.18 0.09 -3.03
CA GLY A 126 -17.54 0.42 -1.76
C GLY A 126 -16.03 0.18 -1.75
N THR A 127 -15.42 -0.06 -2.93
CA THR A 127 -13.98 -0.23 -3.08
C THR A 127 -13.29 1.12 -2.95
N TRP A 128 -12.33 1.23 -2.03
CA TRP A 128 -11.55 2.44 -1.81
C TRP A 128 -10.30 2.48 -2.70
N HIS A 129 -9.95 3.66 -3.19
CA HIS A 129 -8.79 3.93 -4.03
C HIS A 129 -7.94 5.06 -3.45
N ALA A 130 -6.62 4.85 -3.45
CA ALA A 130 -5.64 5.88 -3.11
C ALA A 130 -4.42 5.83 -4.02
N ALA A 131 -3.75 6.97 -4.12
CA ALA A 131 -2.43 7.13 -4.69
C ALA A 131 -1.53 7.80 -3.64
N LEU A 132 -0.33 7.26 -3.44
CA LEU A 132 0.64 7.75 -2.48
C LEU A 132 1.88 8.20 -3.22
N ASP A 133 2.28 9.46 -3.04
CA ASP A 133 3.50 9.98 -3.64
C ASP A 133 4.73 9.53 -2.83
N LEU A 134 5.46 8.59 -3.40
CA LEU A 134 6.71 8.05 -2.86
C LEU A 134 7.94 8.64 -3.55
N SER A 135 7.77 9.61 -4.46
CA SER A 135 8.86 10.28 -5.16
C SER A 135 9.93 10.85 -4.20
N PRO A 136 9.60 11.38 -3.00
CA PRO A 136 10.61 11.83 -2.04
C PRO A 136 11.58 10.72 -1.58
N LEU A 137 11.17 9.46 -1.66
CA LEU A 137 11.95 8.30 -1.20
C LEU A 137 12.86 7.69 -2.28
N LEU A 138 12.84 8.23 -3.51
CA LEU A 138 13.76 7.83 -4.59
C LEU A 138 15.17 8.40 -4.40
N GLY A 139 15.31 9.48 -3.62
CA GLY A 139 16.57 10.15 -3.36
C GLY A 139 17.39 9.54 -2.23
N ASP A 140 18.47 10.23 -1.86
CA ASP A 140 19.32 9.84 -0.72
C ASP A 140 18.68 10.31 0.59
N THR A 141 17.76 9.49 1.10
CA THR A 141 17.05 9.70 2.37
C THR A 141 17.44 8.60 3.37
N GLU A 142 17.11 8.80 4.65
CA GLU A 142 17.37 7.82 5.71
C GLU A 142 16.66 6.48 5.45
N VAL A 143 15.45 6.52 4.90
CA VAL A 143 14.69 5.35 4.47
C VAL A 143 14.59 5.33 2.95
N LYS A 144 15.26 4.38 2.31
CA LYS A 144 15.23 4.22 0.86
C LYS A 144 14.15 3.23 0.47
N PHE A 145 13.22 3.64 -0.38
CA PHE A 145 12.18 2.74 -0.84
C PHE A 145 12.76 1.57 -1.64
N PHE A 146 13.65 1.88 -2.58
CA PHE A 146 14.44 0.88 -3.31
C PHE A 146 15.89 0.90 -2.83
N HIS A 147 16.32 -0.20 -2.23
CA HIS A 147 17.73 -0.38 -1.87
C HIS A 147 18.15 -1.85 -2.06
N PRO A 148 19.26 -2.12 -2.79
CA PRO A 148 19.66 -3.49 -3.08
C PRO A 148 19.88 -4.34 -1.83
N PHE A 149 19.45 -5.59 -1.88
CA PHE A 149 19.63 -6.61 -0.85
C PHE A 149 19.06 -6.23 0.53
N THR A 150 18.08 -5.33 0.55
CA THR A 150 17.32 -4.99 1.76
C THR A 150 15.83 -5.14 1.51
N THR A 151 15.09 -5.07 2.60
CA THR A 151 13.65 -5.08 2.58
C THR A 151 13.09 -3.79 3.16
N THR A 152 12.19 -3.16 2.42
CA THR A 152 11.45 -1.98 2.88
C THR A 152 10.10 -2.42 3.44
N LEU A 153 9.73 -1.92 4.60
CA LEU A 153 8.43 -2.12 5.22
C LEU A 153 7.52 -0.92 4.90
N VAL A 154 6.32 -1.21 4.42
CA VAL A 154 5.25 -0.23 4.26
C VAL A 154 4.08 -0.69 5.14
N GLU A 155 3.66 0.16 6.07
CA GLU A 155 2.49 -0.05 6.92
C GLU A 155 1.38 0.92 6.49
N LEU A 156 0.17 0.39 6.24
CA LEU A 156 -1.00 1.18 5.87
C LEU A 156 -2.05 1.09 6.97
N ARG A 157 -2.54 2.23 7.45
CA ARG A 157 -3.64 2.29 8.42
C ARG A 157 -4.83 3.03 7.83
N LEU A 158 -5.90 2.28 7.59
CA LEU A 158 -7.13 2.75 7.00
C LEU A 158 -8.18 2.95 8.09
N ASN A 159 -9.18 3.79 7.86
CA ASN A 159 -10.39 3.83 8.67
C ASN A 159 -11.50 3.08 7.94
N ARG A 160 -12.21 2.21 8.62
CA ARG A 160 -13.37 1.49 8.11
C ARG A 160 -14.64 2.24 8.48
N GLU A 161 -15.36 2.73 7.48
CA GLU A 161 -16.51 3.62 7.66
C GLU A 161 -17.74 3.11 6.91
N PRO A 162 -18.94 3.16 7.50
CA PRO A 162 -20.16 2.83 6.79
C PRO A 162 -20.49 3.91 5.75
N LEU A 163 -21.00 3.44 4.60
CA LEU A 163 -21.47 4.27 3.50
C LEU A 163 -22.95 4.64 3.65
N PRO A 164 -23.41 5.76 3.06
CA PRO A 164 -22.58 6.79 2.41
C PRO A 164 -21.92 7.71 3.46
N LEU A 165 -20.74 8.25 3.16
CA LEU A 165 -20.04 9.22 4.02
C LEU A 165 -20.76 10.59 4.04
N THR A 166 -21.98 10.64 4.58
CA THR A 166 -22.86 11.83 4.57
C THR A 166 -22.78 12.67 5.86
N GLY A 167 -21.73 12.48 6.65
CA GLY A 167 -21.51 13.18 7.92
C GLY A 167 -21.04 12.23 9.02
N PRO A 168 -21.00 12.67 10.29
CA PRO A 168 -20.65 11.79 11.39
C PRO A 168 -21.66 10.63 11.49
N ASN A 169 -21.15 9.40 11.31
CA ASN A 169 -21.93 8.19 11.47
C ASN A 169 -22.36 8.03 12.93
N LYS A 170 -23.66 7.87 13.16
CA LYS A 170 -24.19 7.55 14.50
C LYS A 170 -23.95 6.08 14.77
N VAL A 171 -22.84 5.77 15.44
CA VAL A 171 -22.56 4.41 15.92
C VAL A 171 -23.57 4.06 17.01
N CYS A 172 -24.37 3.03 16.79
CA CYS A 172 -25.24 2.46 17.81
C CYS A 172 -24.51 1.30 18.49
N TRP A 173 -24.42 1.35 19.81
CA TRP A 173 -23.92 0.24 20.62
C TRP A 173 -25.11 -0.62 21.03
N PHE A 174 -24.97 -1.94 20.87
CA PHE A 174 -25.87 -2.88 21.52
C PHE A 174 -25.23 -3.23 22.86
N ASP A 175 -25.80 -2.70 23.94
CA ASP A 175 -25.42 -3.14 25.28
C ASP A 175 -25.65 -4.65 25.37
N GLN A 176 -24.68 -5.37 25.95
CA GLN A 176 -24.79 -6.81 26.17
C GLN A 176 -26.00 -7.09 27.08
N ALA A 177 -26.90 -7.94 26.60
CA ALA A 177 -28.05 -8.44 27.36
C ALA A 177 -27.63 -9.46 28.43
#